data_AF-A0A5N5F804-F1
#
_entry.id   AF-A0A5N5F804-F1
#
_cell.length_a   1.000
_cell.length_b   1.000
_cell.length_c   1.000
_cell.angle_alpha   90.00
_cell.angle_beta   90.00
_cell.angle_gamma   90.00
#
_symmetry.space_group_name_H-M   'P 1'
#
loop_
_entity.id
_entity.type
_entity.pdbx_description
1 polymer ?
#
loop_
_entity_poly.entity_id
_entity_poly.type
_entity_poly.pdbx_seq_one_letter_code
_entity_poly.pdbx_strand_id
1 'polypeptide(L)' 'MLGILPLAYLKWVSKNLRARNFKDWVKLSDQVLDDAVYRDLIEWELAENVLNENRRKTDPSSVVVSSTELWWLQTHQEP' A
#
# COMPACT_ATOMS: atom_id res chain seq x y z
N MET A 1 5.95 13.53 -10.37
CA MET A 1 6.14 12.14 -10.84
C MET A 1 5.00 11.27 -10.29
N LEU A 2 3.90 11.13 -11.04
CA LEU A 2 2.74 10.32 -10.64
C LEU A 2 2.95 8.81 -10.89
N GLY A 3 3.86 8.45 -11.81
CA GLY A 3 4.16 7.06 -12.17
C GLY A 3 4.90 6.23 -11.11
N ILE A 4 5.21 6.82 -9.94
CA ILE A 4 5.86 6.11 -8.80
C ILE A 4 4.83 5.84 -7.68
N LEU A 5 3.62 6.37 -7.80
CA LEU A 5 2.60 6.18 -6.78
C LEU A 5 2.02 4.76 -6.87
N PRO A 6 1.71 4.12 -5.72
CA PRO A 6 1.01 2.84 -5.69
C PRO A 6 -0.34 2.92 -6.39
N LEU A 7 -0.75 1.84 -7.03
CA LEU A 7 -2.03 1.76 -7.75
C LEU A 7 -3.22 2.08 -6.84
N ALA A 8 -3.17 1.60 -5.59
CA ALA A 8 -4.20 1.84 -4.60
C ALA A 8 -4.40 3.34 -4.34
N TYR A 9 -3.29 4.10 -4.29
CA TYR A 9 -3.32 5.53 -4.06
C TYR A 9 -3.85 6.29 -5.28
N LEU A 10 -3.43 5.94 -6.50
CA LEU A 10 -3.98 6.55 -7.71
C LEU A 10 -5.48 6.28 -7.88
N LYS A 11 -5.94 5.06 -7.60
CA LYS A 11 -7.37 4.72 -7.58
C LYS A 11 -8.13 5.52 -6.53
N TRP A 12 -7.53 5.73 -5.36
CA TRP A 12 -8.13 6.56 -4.31
C TRP A 12 -8.22 8.02 -4.76
N VAL A 13 -7.17 8.57 -5.37
CA VAL A 13 -7.14 9.95 -5.89
C VAL A 13 -8.22 10.14 -6.95
N SER A 14 -8.29 9.27 -7.96
CA SER A 14 -9.31 9.33 -9.01
C SER A 14 -10.74 9.31 -8.43
N LYS A 15 -10.99 8.49 -7.41
CA LYS A 15 -12.33 8.35 -6.81
C LYS A 15 -12.72 9.49 -5.86
N ASN A 16 -11.78 9.99 -5.05
CA ASN A 16 -12.10 10.84 -3.88
C ASN A 16 -11.81 12.32 -4.10
N LEU A 17 -10.91 12.70 -5.01
CA LEU A 17 -10.49 14.10 -5.21
C LEU A 17 -11.37 14.90 -6.19
N ARG A 18 -12.71 14.72 -6.12
CA ARG A 18 -13.68 15.45 -6.97
C ARG A 18 -13.88 16.94 -6.62
N ALA A 19 -13.14 17.48 -5.64
CA ALA A 19 -13.24 18.88 -5.26
C ALA A 19 -12.55 19.82 -6.27
N ARG A 20 -13.10 21.04 -6.44
CA ARG A 20 -12.78 22.03 -7.48
C ARG A 20 -11.27 22.27 -7.71
N ASN A 21 -10.47 22.19 -6.65
CA ASN A 21 -9.03 22.50 -6.69
C ASN A 21 -8.15 21.30 -7.11
N PHE A 22 -8.72 20.09 -7.21
CA PHE A 22 -7.97 18.86 -7.46
C PHE A 22 -8.42 18.13 -8.73
N LYS A 23 -9.21 18.79 -9.57
CA LYS A 23 -9.70 18.24 -10.83
C LYS A 23 -8.57 17.80 -11.76
N ASP A 24 -7.45 18.54 -11.77
CA ASP A 24 -6.28 18.20 -12.58
C ASP A 24 -5.59 16.93 -12.08
N TRP A 25 -5.58 16.71 -10.77
CA TRP A 25 -5.06 15.48 -10.17
C TRP A 25 -5.90 14.25 -10.50
N VAL A 26 -7.23 14.41 -10.51
CA VAL A 26 -8.14 13.34 -10.97
C VAL A 26 -7.86 13.01 -12.43
N LYS A 27 -7.80 14.03 -13.31
CA LYS A 27 -7.52 13.85 -14.73
C LYS A 27 -6.18 13.16 -14.98
N LEU A 28 -5.13 13.59 -14.28
CA LEU A 28 -3.80 12.98 -14.42
C LEU A 28 -3.77 11.55 -13.89
N SER A 29 -4.51 11.25 -12.81
CA SER A 29 -4.60 9.89 -12.28
C SER A 29 -5.33 8.97 -13.26
N ASP A 30 -6.42 9.43 -13.86
CA ASP A 30 -7.16 8.68 -14.89
C ASP A 30 -6.29 8.42 -16.12
N GLN A 31 -5.51 9.42 -16.56
CA GLN A 31 -4.57 9.27 -17.69
C GLN A 31 -3.45 8.28 -17.39
N VAL A 32 -2.86 8.32 -16.18
CA VAL A 32 -1.81 7.38 -15.79
C VAL A 32 -2.37 5.96 -15.66
N LEU A 33 -3.60 5.79 -15.18
CA LEU A 33 -4.24 4.48 -15.08
C LEU A 33 -4.54 3.84 -16.44
N ASP A 34 -4.72 4.64 -17.49
CA ASP A 34 -4.94 4.16 -18.86
C ASP A 34 -3.63 3.95 -19.66
N ASP A 35 -2.51 4.48 -19.16
CA ASP A 35 -1.22 4.40 -19.81
C ASP A 35 -0.66 2.97 -19.85
N ALA A 36 -0.18 2.56 -21.02
CA ALA A 36 0.29 1.19 -21.26
C ALA A 36 1.54 0.83 -20.43
N VAL A 37 2.43 1.79 -20.15
CA VAL A 37 3.63 1.55 -19.34
C VAL A 37 3.25 1.38 -17.86
N TYR A 38 2.20 2.08 -17.42
CA TYR A 38 1.71 1.96 -16.06
C TYR A 38 1.01 0.61 -15.80
N ARG A 39 0.46 -0.05 -16.84
CA ARG A 39 -0.09 -1.40 -16.71
C ARG A 39 0.95 -2.42 -16.26
N ASP A 40 2.19 -2.31 -16.73
CA ASP A 40 3.25 -3.22 -16.29
C ASP A 40 3.53 -3.05 -14.79
N LEU A 41 3.49 -1.82 -14.27
CA LEU A 41 3.61 -1.57 -12.83
C LEU A 41 2.44 -2.16 -12.03
N ILE A 42 1.23 -2.15 -12.58
CA ILE A 42 0.06 -2.79 -11.96
C ILE A 42 0.27 -4.30 -11.84
N GLU A 43 0.71 -4.95 -12.92
CA GLU A 43 1.03 -6.38 -12.94
C GLU A 43 2.13 -6.71 -11.92
N TRP A 44 3.18 -5.89 -11.84
CA TRP A 44 4.25 -6.03 -10.85
C TRP A 44 3.75 -5.88 -9.41
N GLU A 45 2.93 -4.88 -9.10
CA GLU A 45 2.36 -4.68 -7.76
C GLU A 45 1.41 -5.82 -7.36
N LEU A 46 0.66 -6.39 -8.31
CA LEU A 46 -0.17 -7.57 -8.08
C LEU A 46 0.68 -8.80 -7.78
N ALA A 47 1.73 -9.06 -8.56
CA ALA A 47 2.65 -10.16 -8.32
C ALA A 47 3.35 -10.03 -6.96
N GLU A 48 3.81 -8.83 -6.60
CA GLU A 48 4.42 -8.56 -5.30
C GLU A 48 3.44 -8.80 -4.14
N ASN A 49 2.18 -8.37 -4.27
CA ASN A 49 1.16 -8.60 -3.27
C ASN A 49 0.88 -10.09 -3.05
N VAL A 50 0.80 -10.89 -4.11
CA VAL A 50 0.63 -12.35 -4.02
C VAL A 50 1.82 -13.00 -3.33
N LEU A 51 3.05 -12.60 -3.68
CA LEU A 51 4.27 -13.12 -3.06
C LEU A 51 4.35 -12.76 -1.56
N ASN A 52 4.03 -11.52 -1.19
CA ASN A 52 4.04 -11.06 0.19
C ASN A 52 2.86 -11.61 1.01
N GLU A 53 1.70 -11.85 0.41
CA GLU A 53 0.59 -12.53 1.08
C GLU A 53 0.95 -13.97 1.43
N ASN A 54 1.64 -14.68 0.54
CA ASN A 54 2.14 -16.03 0.85
C ASN A 54 3.17 -16.01 1.98
N ARG A 55 4.08 -15.01 2.02
CA ARG A 55 5.00 -14.85 3.16
C ARG A 55 4.27 -14.66 4.48
N ARG A 56 3.21 -13.86 4.52
CA ARG A 56 2.38 -13.66 5.72
C ARG A 56 1.61 -14.92 6.16
N LYS A 57 1.20 -15.77 5.21
CA LYS A 57 0.48 -17.04 5.50
C LYS A 57 1.41 -18.18 5.93
N THR A 58 2.67 -18.16 5.48
CA THR A 58 3.64 -19.24 5.72
C THR A 58 4.49 -19.00 6.96
N ASP A 59 4.32 -17.86 7.63
CA ASP A 59 5.08 -17.52 8.84
C ASP A 59 4.23 -17.75 10.11
N PRO A 60 4.26 -18.94 10.73
CA PRO A 60 3.62 -19.16 12.02
C PRO A 60 4.28 -18.36 13.16
N SER A 61 5.42 -17.69 12.90
CA SER A 61 6.11 -16.80 13.85
C SER A 61 5.67 -15.34 13.73
N SER A 62 4.76 -14.99 12.81
CA SER A 62 4.18 -13.64 12.73
C SER A 62 3.13 -13.40 13.82
N VAL A 63 3.47 -13.67 15.07
CA VAL A 63 2.80 -13.03 16.20
C VAL A 63 3.26 -11.58 16.13
N VAL A 64 2.40 -10.72 15.59
CA VAL A 64 2.55 -9.27 15.71
C VAL A 64 2.39 -8.96 17.19
N VAL A 65 3.48 -9.07 17.95
CA VAL A 65 3.53 -8.55 19.30
C VAL A 65 3.43 -7.04 19.15
N SER A 66 2.30 -6.49 19.59
CA SER A 66 2.06 -5.06 19.51
C SER A 66 3.19 -4.32 20.25
N SER A 67 3.62 -3.15 19.78
CA SER A 67 4.65 -2.35 20.48
C SER A 67 4.29 -2.08 21.95
N THR A 68 3.00 -2.11 22.28
CA THR A 68 2.52 -2.07 23.67
C THR A 68 2.87 -3.34 24.45
N GLU A 69 2.70 -4.53 23.88
CA GLU A 69 3.04 -5.80 24.51
C GLU A 69 4.56 -5.98 24.67
N LEU A 70 5.36 -5.49 23.70
CA LEU A 70 6.83 -5.44 23.83
C LEU A 70 7.27 -4.53 24.98
N TRP A 71 6.62 -3.37 25.13
CA TRP A 71 6.91 -2.45 26.24
C TRP A 71 6.60 -3.07 27.61
N TRP A 72 5.53 -3.85 27.72
CA TRP A 72 5.19 -4.55 28.97
C TRP A 72 6.20 -5.66 29.31
N LEU A 73 6.61 -6.48 28.32
CA LEU A 73 7.58 -7.57 28.54
C LEU A 73 8.96 -7.05 28.96
N GLN A 74 9.39 -5.91 28.42
CA GLN A 74 10.68 -5.29 28.76
C GLN A 74 10.71 -4.70 30.18
N THR A 75 9.55 -4.23 30.67
CA THR A 75 9.47 -3.46 31.94
C THR A 75 9.07 -4.31 33.14
N HIS A 76 8.52 -5.50 32.91
CA HIS A 76 7.99 -6.38 33.97
C HIS A 76 8.75 -7.71 34.12
N GLN A 77 9.94 -7.84 33.52
CA GLN A 77 10.93 -8.80 34.00
C GLN A 77 11.67 -8.20 35.19
N GLU A 78 11.11 -8.38 36.39
CA GLU A 78 11.88 -8.27 37.63
C GLU A 78 12.64 -9.59 37.91
N PRO A 79 13.80 -9.52 38.60
CA PRO A 79 14.70 -10.66 38.82
C PRO A 79 14.15 -11.77 39.72
#